data_AF-A0A845X6A0-F1
#
_entry.id   AF-A0A845X6A0-F1
#
_cell.length_a   1.000
_cell.length_b   1.000
_cell.length_c   1.000
_cell.angle_alpha   90.00
_cell.angle_beta   90.00
_cell.angle_gamma   90.00
#
_symmetry.space_group_name_H-M   'P 1'
#
loop_
_entity.id
_entity.type
_entity.pdbx_description
1 polymer ?
#
loop_
_entity_poly.entity_id
_entity_poly.type
_entity_poly.pdbx_seq_one_letter_code
_entity_poly.pdbx_strand_id
1 'polypeptide(L)' 'MPTPKRSIAMTYRKVNQKQQPKDCAYWRTRPPIERLAALEQIRAEYHGWTDETRPRLERVYRIVKQA' A
#
# COMPACT_ATOMS: atom_id res chain seq x y z
N MET A 1 -8.94 -3.94 -35.80
CA MET A 1 -8.78 -2.67 -35.05
C MET A 1 -7.70 -2.88 -33.99
N PRO A 2 -6.56 -2.17 -33.99
CA PRO A 2 -5.58 -2.31 -32.91
C PRO A 2 -6.03 -1.47 -31.71
N THR A 3 -6.14 -2.10 -30.54
CA THR A 3 -6.48 -1.44 -29.27
C THR A 3 -5.34 -0.53 -28.78
N PRO A 4 -5.65 0.66 -28.22
CA PRO A 4 -4.63 1.58 -27.74
C PRO A 4 -3.90 1.01 -26.52
N LYS A 5 -2.56 0.97 -26.61
CA LYS A 5 -1.66 0.57 -25.54
C LYS A 5 -1.66 1.65 -24.45
N ARG A 6 -2.20 1.35 -23.27
CA ARG A 6 -2.15 2.26 -22.11
C ARG A 6 -0.74 2.25 -21.52
N SER A 7 0.00 3.34 -21.66
CA SER A 7 1.27 3.57 -20.96
C SER A 7 1.02 4.38 -19.70
N ILE A 8 1.37 3.83 -18.53
CA ILE A 8 1.39 4.59 -17.27
C ILE A 8 2.72 5.32 -17.20
N ALA A 9 2.70 6.65 -17.11
CA ALA A 9 3.90 7.45 -16.92
C ALA A 9 4.33 7.39 -15.44
N MET A 10 5.59 7.05 -15.17
CA MET A 10 6.15 7.20 -13.83
C MET A 10 6.36 8.67 -13.51
N THR A 11 5.52 9.23 -12.64
CA THR A 11 5.65 10.60 -12.16
C THR A 11 6.20 10.62 -10.74
N TYR A 12 7.22 11.43 -10.49
CA TYR A 12 7.74 11.70 -9.14
C TYR A 12 7.85 13.21 -8.89
N ARG A 13 7.67 13.61 -7.63
CA ARG A 13 7.85 15.01 -7.19
C ARG A 13 9.12 15.12 -6.36
N LYS A 14 10.11 15.86 -6.84
CA LYS A 14 11.32 16.17 -6.07
C LYS A 14 11.01 17.28 -5.06
N VAL A 15 11.37 17.07 -3.79
CA VAL A 15 11.23 18.07 -2.71
C VAL A 15 12.55 18.22 -1.97
N ASN A 16 12.82 19.41 -1.44
CA ASN A 16 13.93 19.62 -0.53
C ASN A 16 13.66 18.87 0.78
N GLN A 17 14.67 18.21 1.35
CA GLN A 17 14.55 17.46 2.61
C GLN A 17 14.01 18.32 3.77
N LYS A 18 14.36 19.61 3.82
CA LYS A 18 13.83 20.56 4.83
C LYS A 18 12.36 20.93 4.61
N GLN A 19 11.84 20.71 3.41
CA GLN A 19 10.47 20.98 3.00
C GLN A 19 9.67 19.69 2.81
N GLN A 20 10.22 18.55 3.22
CA GLN A 20 9.57 17.27 3.04
C GLN A 20 8.24 17.29 3.82
N PRO A 21 7.09 17.15 3.14
CA PRO A 21 5.82 17.07 3.84
C PRO A 21 5.88 15.87 4.79
N LYS A 22 5.30 16.00 5.98
CA LYS A 22 5.29 14.90 6.93
C LYS A 22 4.54 13.73 6.30
N ASP A 23 5.22 12.59 6.09
CA ASP A 23 4.60 11.38 5.54
C ASP A 23 3.37 10.95 6.36
N CYS A 24 3.36 11.27 7.66
CA CYS A 24 2.19 11.03 8.51
C CYS A 24 0.93 11.78 8.06
N ALA A 25 1.06 12.97 7.48
CA ALA A 25 -0.07 13.73 6.94
C ALA A 25 -0.64 13.02 5.70
N TYR A 26 0.23 12.52 4.83
CA TYR A 26 -0.17 11.72 3.67
C TYR A 26 -0.87 10.42 4.09
N TRP A 27 -0.31 9.65 5.02
CA TRP A 27 -0.91 8.38 5.45
C TRP A 27 -2.23 8.55 6.20
N ARG A 28 -2.46 9.70 6.84
CA ARG A 28 -3.74 10.03 7.49
C ARG A 28 -4.89 10.26 6.51
N THR A 29 -4.61 10.68 5.28
CA THR A 29 -5.66 10.88 4.26
C THR A 29 -6.06 9.59 3.55
N ARG A 30 -5.31 8.50 3.73
CA ARG A 30 -5.54 7.22 3.06
C ARG A 30 -6.58 6.36 3.79
N PRO A 31 -7.44 5.62 3.07
CA PRO A 31 -8.34 4.63 3.66
C PRO A 31 -7.58 3.64 4.56
N PRO A 32 -8.17 3.20 5.68
CA PRO A 32 -7.50 2.27 6.61
C PRO A 32 -6.92 1.02 5.92
N ILE A 33 -7.63 0.48 4.92
CA ILE A 33 -7.20 -0.70 4.18
C ILE A 33 -5.93 -0.48 3.36
N GLU A 34 -5.77 0.70 2.73
CA GLU A 34 -4.57 1.04 1.95
C GLU A 34 -3.35 1.15 2.86
N ARG A 35 -3.53 1.74 4.05
CA ARG A 35 -2.44 1.85 5.03
C ARG A 35 -1.98 0.49 5.53
N LEU A 36 -2.91 -0.40 5.83
CA LEU A 36 -2.61 -1.76 6.28
C LEU A 36 -1.92 -2.57 5.17
N ALA A 37 -2.37 -2.44 3.92
CA ALA A 37 -1.73 -3.09 2.79
C ALA A 37 -0.29 -2.61 2.57
N ALA A 38 -0.05 -1.30 2.66
CA ALA A 38 1.30 -0.75 2.55
C ALA A 38 2.22 -1.23 3.69
N LEU A 39 1.70 -1.29 4.92
CA LEU A 39 2.45 -1.78 6.06
C LEU A 39 2.83 -3.26 5.91
N GLU A 40 1.95 -4.06 5.31
CA GLU A 40 2.25 -5.47 5.02
C GLU A 40 3.28 -5.68 3.94
N GLN A 41 3.27 -4.82 2.92
CA GLN A 41 4.33 -4.85 1.93
C GLN A 41 5.69 -4.57 2.56
N ILE A 42 5.79 -3.52 3.40
CA ILE A 42 7.04 -3.18 4.12
C ILE A 42 7.47 -4.34 5.02
N ARG A 43 6.53 -4.95 5.74
CA ARG A 43 6.81 -6.11 6.61
C ARG A 43 7.38 -7.28 5.81
N ALA A 44 6.77 -7.61 4.67
CA ALA A 44 7.23 -8.69 3.81
C ALA A 44 8.63 -8.43 3.23
N GLU A 45 8.90 -7.21 2.77
CA GLU A 45 10.20 -6.79 2.26
C GLU A 45 11.29 -6.86 3.35
N TYR A 46 10.99 -6.40 4.55
CA TYR A 46 11.95 -6.35 5.66
C TYR A 46 12.32 -7.75 6.17
N HIS A 47 11.36 -8.65 6.29
CA HIS A 47 11.59 -9.98 6.87
C HIS A 47 12.00 -11.05 5.85
N GLY A 48 11.95 -10.77 4.54
CA GLY A 48 12.52 -11.64 3.51
C GLY A 48 11.95 -13.07 3.52
N TRP A 49 10.63 -13.22 3.71
CA TRP A 49 10.00 -14.53 3.91
C TRP A 49 10.20 -15.47 2.73
N THR A 50 10.70 -16.67 3.01
CA THR A 50 10.70 -17.83 2.11
C THR A 50 9.30 -18.44 2.05
N ASP A 51 8.96 -19.07 0.93
CA ASP A 51 7.59 -19.35 0.46
C ASP A 51 6.76 -20.31 1.33
N GLU A 52 7.33 -20.80 2.44
CA GLU A 52 6.79 -21.90 3.24
C GLU A 52 5.63 -21.46 4.14
N THR A 53 5.65 -20.22 4.63
CA THR A 53 4.51 -19.63 5.34
C THR A 53 4.70 -18.12 5.31
N ARG A 54 3.80 -17.37 4.68
CA ARG A 54 3.81 -15.90 4.73
C ARG A 54 2.98 -15.47 5.94
N PRO A 55 3.59 -15.09 7.09
CA PRO A 55 2.84 -14.48 8.18
C PRO A 55 2.01 -13.32 7.65
N ARG A 56 0.80 -13.11 8.15
CA ARG A 56 0.03 -11.90 7.85
C ARG A 56 -0.40 -11.29 9.16
N LEU A 57 -0.63 -9.99 9.16
CA LEU A 57 -1.33 -9.31 10.23
C LEU A 57 -2.67 -9.98 10.43
N GLU A 58 -3.01 -10.18 11.70
CA GLU A 58 -4.32 -10.64 12.08
C GLU A 58 -5.37 -9.64 11.62
N ARG A 59 -6.47 -10.15 11.05
CA ARG A 59 -7.56 -9.33 10.53
C ARG A 59 -8.83 -9.70 11.27
N VAL A 60 -9.45 -8.72 11.91
CA VAL A 60 -10.79 -8.86 12.49
C VAL A 60 -11.80 -8.48 11.42
N TYR A 61 -12.61 -9.45 11.00
CA TYR A 61 -13.70 -9.22 10.06
C TYR A 61 -15.03 -9.17 10.78
N ARG A 62 -15.91 -8.28 10.34
CA ARG A 62 -17.32 -8.31 10.71
C ARG A 62 -18.08 -9.08 9.63
N ILE A 63 -18.69 -10.21 9.99
CA ILE A 63 -19.57 -10.97 9.10
C ILE A 63 -20.95 -10.30 9.12
N VAL A 64 -21.51 -9.99 7.95
CA VAL A 64 -22.87 -9.44 7.79
C VAL A 64 -23.71 -10.42 6.97
N LYS A 65 -24.95 -10.69 7.41
CA LYS A 65 -25.92 -11.44 6.59
C LYS A 65 -26.37 -10.55 5.44
N GLN A 66 -26.25 -11.04 4.21
CA GLN A 66 -26.89 -10.42 3.05
C GLN A 66 -28.39 -10.68 3.14
N ALA A 67 -29.21 -9.63 2.93
CA ALA A 67 -30.67 -9.72 2.90
C ALA A 67 -31.16 -10.31 1.57
#